data_AF-A0A2K3KCK7-F1
#
_entry.id   AF-A0A2K3KCK7-F1
#
_cell.length_a   1.000
_cell.length_b   1.000
_cell.length_c   1.000
_cell.angle_alpha   90.00
_cell.angle_beta   90.00
_cell.angle_gamma   90.00
#
_symmetry.space_group_name_H-M   'P 1'
#
loop_
_entity.id
_entity.type
_entity.pdbx_description
1 polymer ?
#
loop_
_entity_poly.entity_id
_entity_poly.type
_entity_poly.pdbx_seq_one_letter_code
_entity_poly.pdbx_strand_id
1 'polypeptide(L)'
;MVDFILRDRRGRDWHVKVRPIGGKLYFDDGWKRFGEDNYLEENDFLVFTRIENNVFKFKIHEFSSMCEKIKVMDEEEENNMMEDEEELDDDDNNEDHDDVDDGDVNMIDAYSKLCCVKTEQLKC
;
A
#
# COMPACT_ATOMS: atom_id res chain seq x y z
N MET A 1 -0.66 -8.67 -14.33
CA MET A 1 -0.52 -7.33 -13.71
C MET A 1 -1.33 -7.40 -12.44
N VAL A 2 -0.74 -7.06 -11.30
CA VAL A 2 -1.37 -7.21 -9.99
C VAL A 2 -1.74 -5.82 -9.47
N ASP A 3 -2.87 -5.68 -8.79
CA ASP A 3 -3.25 -4.43 -8.13
C ASP A 3 -2.82 -4.48 -6.67
N PHE A 4 -2.05 -3.49 -6.23
CA PHE A 4 -1.67 -3.31 -4.83
C PHE A 4 -2.47 -2.18 -4.21
N ILE A 5 -2.89 -2.38 -2.98
CA ILE A 5 -3.52 -1.35 -2.16
C ILE A 5 -2.44 -0.81 -1.22
N LEU A 6 -2.07 0.45 -1.41
CA LEU A 6 -1.17 1.16 -0.51
C LEU A 6 -2.01 1.92 0.51
N ARG A 7 -1.86 1.62 1.80
CA ARG A 7 -2.67 2.18 2.88
C ARG A 7 -1.84 3.06 3.80
N ASP A 8 -2.30 4.27 4.10
CA ASP A 8 -1.63 5.13 5.08
C ASP A 8 -2.08 4.84 6.53
N ARG A 9 -1.51 5.56 7.49
CA ARG A 9 -1.87 5.44 8.91
C ARG A 9 -3.32 5.84 9.23
N ARG A 10 -3.98 6.60 8.34
CA ARG A 10 -5.36 7.08 8.46
C ARG A 10 -6.36 6.13 7.77
N GLY A 11 -5.88 5.06 7.15
CA GLY A 11 -6.72 4.10 6.42
C GLY A 11 -7.08 4.55 5.01
N ARG A 12 -6.45 5.61 4.47
CA ARG A 12 -6.66 6.00 3.08
C ARG A 12 -5.90 5.05 2.16
N ASP A 13 -6.55 4.71 1.06
CA ASP A 13 -6.07 3.69 0.12
C ASP A 13 -5.75 4.29 -1.25
N TRP A 14 -4.64 3.83 -1.82
CA TRP A 14 -4.26 4.06 -3.21
C TRP A 14 -4.10 2.73 -3.92
N HIS A 15 -4.87 2.55 -4.99
CA HIS A 15 -4.72 1.41 -5.90
C HIS A 15 -3.59 1.68 -6.88
N VAL A 16 -2.56 0.84 -6.84
CA VAL A 16 -1.37 0.95 -7.67
C VAL A 16 -1.12 -0.39 -8.34
N LYS A 17 -1.14 -0.39 -9.67
CA LYS A 17 -0.80 -1.59 -10.42
C LYS A 17 0.70 -1.82 -10.41
N VAL A 18 1.08 -3.09 -10.38
CA VAL A 18 2.47 -3.53 -10.53
C VAL A 18 2.65 -4.47 -11.72
N ARG A 19 3.79 -4.32 -12.39
CA ARG A 19 4.22 -5.19 -13.49
C ARG A 19 5.54 -5.87 -13.16
N PRO A 20 5.64 -7.21 -13.31
CA PRO A 20 6.91 -7.90 -13.26
C PRO A 20 7.71 -7.63 -14.55
N ILE A 21 8.95 -7.17 -14.41
CA ILE A 21 9.89 -6.96 -15.51
C ILE A 21 11.26 -7.47 -15.05
N GLY A 22 11.80 -8.48 -15.73
CA GLY A 22 13.13 -9.01 -15.41
C GLY A 22 13.30 -9.51 -13.97
N GLY A 23 12.28 -10.15 -13.39
CA GLY A 23 12.32 -10.67 -12.01
C GLY A 23 12.22 -9.59 -10.91
N LYS A 24 11.87 -8.35 -11.28
CA LYS A 24 11.58 -7.25 -10.37
C LYS A 24 10.16 -6.75 -10.59
N LEU A 25 9.58 -6.14 -9.56
CA LEU A 25 8.28 -5.47 -9.65
C LEU A 25 8.50 -3.97 -9.85
N TYR A 26 7.68 -3.39 -10.72
CA TYR A 26 7.64 -1.96 -11.00
C TYR A 26 6.23 -1.46 -10.77
N PHE A 27 6.11 -0.33 -10.06
CA PHE A 27 4.84 0.40 -9.96
C PHE A 27 4.50 1.04 -11.31
N ASP A 28 3.22 1.03 -11.65
CA ASP A 28 2.69 1.52 -12.93
C ASP A 28 1.48 2.42 -12.67
N ASP A 29 0.33 2.17 -13.33
CA ASP A 29 -0.92 2.89 -13.13
C ASP A 29 -1.21 3.12 -11.62
N GLY A 30 -1.53 4.36 -11.27
CA GLY A 30 -1.82 4.77 -9.88
C GLY A 30 -0.61 5.32 -9.11
N TRP A 31 0.63 4.97 -9.51
CA TRP A 31 1.84 5.42 -8.81
C TRP A 31 2.02 6.95 -8.83
N LYS A 32 1.80 7.57 -9.99
CA LYS A 32 1.93 9.02 -10.15
C LYS A 32 1.00 9.78 -9.20
N ARG A 33 -0.27 9.38 -9.15
CA ARG A 33 -1.28 9.98 -8.26
C ARG A 33 -0.92 9.76 -6.79
N PHE A 34 -0.48 8.56 -6.43
CA PHE A 34 0.01 8.25 -5.09
C PHE A 34 1.16 9.20 -4.68
N GLY A 35 2.10 9.45 -5.57
CA GLY A 35 3.21 10.37 -5.32
C GLY A 35 2.77 11.83 -5.14
N GLU A 36 1.85 12.31 -5.98
CA GLU A 36 1.28 13.65 -5.88
C GLU A 36 0.50 13.84 -4.56
N ASP A 37 -0.41 12.90 -4.25
CA ASP A 37 -1.27 12.95 -3.05
C ASP A 37 -0.46 12.85 -1.75
N ASN A 38 0.72 12.23 -1.77
CA ASN A 38 1.57 12.05 -0.59
C ASN A 38 2.82 12.94 -0.59
N TYR A 39 2.92 13.89 -1.54
CA TYR A 39 4.05 14.80 -1.68
C TYR A 39 5.40 14.07 -1.71
N LEU A 40 5.50 12.98 -2.47
CA LEU A 40 6.75 12.25 -2.62
C LEU A 40 7.77 13.09 -3.38
N GLU A 41 8.96 13.21 -2.80
CA GLU A 41 10.08 13.92 -3.40
C GLU A 41 11.17 12.94 -3.86
N GLU A 42 12.04 13.42 -4.74
CA GLU A 42 13.21 12.65 -5.16
C GLU A 42 14.10 12.36 -3.94
N ASN A 43 14.49 11.10 -3.81
CA ASN A 43 15.28 10.52 -2.71
C ASN A 43 14.50 10.16 -1.45
N ASP A 44 13.20 10.46 -1.33
CA ASP A 44 12.37 9.89 -0.26
C ASP A 44 12.44 8.35 -0.27
N PHE A 45 12.29 7.74 0.90
CA PHE A 45 12.24 6.28 1.04
C PHE A 45 10.86 5.85 1.50
N LEU A 46 10.33 4.80 0.86
CA LEU A 46 9.11 4.16 1.31
C LEU A 46 9.42 2.81 1.95
N VAL A 47 8.84 2.62 3.14
CA VAL A 47 8.83 1.33 3.83
C VAL A 47 7.43 0.76 3.74
N PHE A 48 7.31 -0.41 3.12
CA PHE A 48 6.04 -1.12 2.96
C PHE A 48 5.95 -2.30 3.93
N THR A 49 4.85 -2.38 4.66
CA THR A 49 4.51 -3.52 5.52
C THR A 49 3.29 -4.20 4.96
N ARG A 50 3.43 -5.45 4.52
CA ARG A 50 2.29 -6.25 4.06
C ARG A 50 1.39 -6.57 5.26
N ILE A 51 0.12 -6.19 5.17
CA ILE A 51 -0.88 -6.51 6.20
C ILE A 51 -1.83 -7.61 5.75
N GLU A 52 -2.13 -7.69 4.45
CA GLU A 52 -3.01 -8.69 3.85
C GLU A 52 -2.49 -9.01 2.43
N ASN A 53 -3.20 -9.88 1.71
CA ASN A 53 -2.89 -10.15 0.31
C ASN A 53 -3.02 -8.87 -0.51
N ASN A 54 -1.92 -8.49 -1.18
CA ASN A 54 -1.80 -7.27 -1.99
C ASN A 54 -2.05 -5.94 -1.25
N VAL A 55 -2.23 -5.93 0.07
CA VAL A 55 -2.42 -4.70 0.87
C VAL A 55 -1.16 -4.39 1.68
N PHE A 56 -0.64 -3.19 1.48
CA PHE A 56 0.60 -2.71 2.09
C PHE A 56 0.37 -1.41 2.83
N LYS A 57 0.62 -1.39 4.14
CA LYS A 57 0.81 -0.13 4.85
C LYS A 57 2.11 0.50 4.40
N PHE A 58 2.15 1.82 4.22
CA PHE A 58 3.37 2.52 3.86
C PHE A 58 3.74 3.62 4.88
N LYS A 59 5.05 3.86 4.99
CA LYS A 59 5.62 5.02 5.65
C LYS A 59 6.61 5.69 4.72
N ILE A 60 6.62 7.02 4.73
CA ILE A 60 7.56 7.83 3.95
C ILE A 60 8.62 8.35 4.90
N HIS A 61 9.88 8.23 4.53
CA HIS A 61 11.01 8.78 5.27
C HIS A 61 11.77 9.74 4.39
N GLU A 62 12.08 10.92 4.93
CA GLU A 62 12.87 11.93 4.23
C GLU A 62 14.33 11.47 4.15
N PHE A 63 14.96 11.62 2.98
CA PHE A 63 16.37 11.22 2.80
C PHE A 63 17.33 11.94 3.75
N SER A 64 17.10 13.23 3.96
CA SER A 64 18.05 14.11 4.65
C SER A 64 18.12 13.81 6.15
N SER A 65 16.96 13.61 6.77
CA SER A 65 16.79 13.45 8.21
C SER A 65 16.59 12.00 8.63
N MET A 66 16.23 11.11 7.69
CA MET A 66 15.76 9.74 7.93
C MET A 66 14.50 9.66 8.83
N CYS A 67 13.89 10.80 9.13
CA CYS A 67 12.67 10.89 9.92
C CYS A 67 11.44 10.57 9.06
N GLU A 68 10.39 10.05 9.70
CA GLU A 68 9.11 9.79 9.05
C GLU A 68 8.46 11.12 8.62
N LYS A 69 8.15 11.24 7.33
CA LYS A 69 7.42 12.38 6.75
C LYS A 69 5.95 12.22 7.09
N ILE A 70 5.49 12.99 8.07
CA ILE A 70 4.09 13.01 8.48
C ILE A 70 3.35 14.06 7.66
N LYS A 71 2.38 13.63 6.86
CA LYS A 71 1.41 14.54 6.24
C LYS A 71 0.53 15.14 7.34
N VAL A 72 0.82 16.37 7.75
CA VAL A 72 -0.09 17.18 8.55
C VAL A 72 -1.08 17.79 7.56
N MET A 73 -2.34 17.36 7.61
CA MET A 73 -3.42 17.99 6.86
C MET A 73 -4.14 18.95 7.80
N ASP A 74 -4.64 20.05 7.26
CA ASP A 74 -5.44 21.00 8.03
C ASP A 74 -6.69 20.32 8.61
N GLU A 75 -7.09 20.72 9.81
CA GLU A 75 -8.08 20.08 10.72
C GLU A 75 -9.49 19.88 10.13
N GLU A 76 -9.77 20.35 8.92
CA GLU A 76 -11.12 20.42 8.35
C GLU A 76 -11.65 19.09 7.78
N GLU A 77 -10.80 18.12 7.43
CA GLU A 77 -11.25 16.83 6.86
C GLU A 77 -11.65 15.77 7.90
N GLU A 78 -11.33 15.95 9.19
CA GLU A 78 -11.62 14.95 10.24
C GLU A 78 -13.11 14.92 10.64
N ASN A 79 -13.85 16.02 10.43
CA ASN A 79 -15.23 16.18 10.88
C ASN A 79 -16.30 15.52 9.99
N ASN A 80 -15.93 14.84 8.89
CA ASN A 80 -16.88 14.23 7.96
C ASN A 80 -17.07 12.70 8.13
N MET A 81 -16.64 12.11 9.25
CA MET A 81 -16.99 10.72 9.61
C MET A 81 -17.98 10.69 10.79
N MET A 82 -19.27 10.91 10.50
CA MET A 82 -20.38 10.51 11.36
C MET A 82 -21.48 9.85 10.52
N GLU A 83 -22.08 8.80 11.10
CA GLU A 83 -23.18 7.92 10.63
C GLU A 83 -22.71 6.79 9.69
N ASP A 84 -22.84 5.50 10.03
CA ASP A 84 -24.11 4.83 10.32
C ASP A 84 -24.06 3.72 11.40
N GLU A 85 -25.26 3.47 11.90
CA GLU A 85 -25.72 2.58 12.97
C GLU A 85 -25.50 1.08 12.65
N GLU A 86 -24.94 0.32 13.62
CA GLU A 86 -24.92 -1.14 13.56
C GLU A 86 -26.19 -1.71 14.20
N GLU A 87 -27.07 -2.29 13.38
CA GLU A 87 -28.03 -3.31 13.77
C GLU A 87 -28.12 -4.33 12.62
N LEU A 88 -27.74 -5.59 12.87
CA LEU A 88 -28.58 -6.78 12.70
C LEU A 88 -27.81 -8.08 13.01
N ASP A 89 -28.52 -8.94 13.72
CA ASP A 89 -28.18 -10.24 14.31
C ASP A 89 -27.96 -11.42 13.34
N ASP A 90 -27.25 -12.40 13.90
CA ASP A 90 -27.37 -13.87 13.82
C ASP A 90 -26.96 -14.71 12.58
N ASP A 91 -25.98 -15.59 12.87
CA ASP A 91 -25.94 -17.05 12.66
C ASP A 91 -25.89 -17.62 11.22
N ASP A 92 -24.80 -18.33 10.88
CA ASP A 92 -24.77 -19.81 10.83
C ASP A 92 -23.47 -20.29 10.15
N ASN A 93 -23.02 -21.43 10.64
CA ASN A 93 -21.81 -22.20 10.39
C ASN A 93 -21.72 -22.72 8.94
N ASN A 94 -20.51 -22.84 8.37
CA ASN A 94 -20.17 -23.94 7.45
C ASN A 94 -18.65 -24.09 7.30
N GLU A 95 -18.20 -25.32 7.51
CA GLU A 95 -16.87 -25.86 7.27
C GLU A 95 -16.62 -26.13 5.77
N ASP A 96 -15.34 -26.41 5.48
CA ASP A 96 -14.76 -26.93 4.22
C ASP A 96 -14.57 -25.88 3.10
N HIS A 97 -13.45 -25.83 2.37
CA HIS A 97 -12.44 -26.84 2.06
C HIS A 97 -11.16 -26.14 1.54
N ASP A 98 -9.99 -26.76 1.75
CA ASP A 98 -8.69 -26.35 1.21
C ASP A 98 -8.70 -26.08 -0.30
N ASP A 99 -8.18 -24.92 -0.72
CA ASP A 99 -7.54 -24.74 -2.03
C ASP A 99 -6.10 -24.23 -1.82
N VAL A 100 -5.17 -25.09 -2.21
CA VAL A 100 -3.73 -24.84 -2.27
C VAL A 100 -3.48 -23.80 -3.37
N ASP A 101 -3.09 -22.57 -3.01
CA ASP A 101 -2.45 -21.67 -3.97
C ASP A 101 -0.95 -21.97 -3.99
N ASP A 102 -0.56 -22.82 -4.94
CA ASP A 102 0.84 -23.02 -5.34
C ASP A 102 1.27 -21.80 -6.19
N GLY A 103 1.34 -20.64 -5.53
CA GLY A 103 1.62 -19.34 -6.11
C GLY A 103 3.07 -18.92 -5.90
N ASP A 104 3.94 -19.35 -6.81
CA ASP A 104 5.27 -18.79 -7.11
C ASP A 104 6.13 -18.35 -5.91
N VAL A 105 7.11 -19.19 -5.55
CA VAL A 105 8.23 -18.83 -4.65
C VAL A 105 8.94 -17.52 -5.08
N ASN A 106 8.84 -17.15 -6.37
CA ASN A 106 9.34 -15.89 -6.92
C ASN A 106 8.56 -14.64 -6.48
N MET A 107 7.27 -14.77 -6.17
CA MET A 107 6.41 -13.65 -5.81
C MET A 107 6.65 -13.20 -4.38
N ILE A 108 6.91 -14.14 -3.45
CA ILE A 108 7.35 -13.85 -2.09
C ILE A 108 8.69 -13.10 -2.09
N ASP A 109 9.66 -13.51 -2.91
CA ASP A 109 10.94 -12.81 -3.07
C ASP A 109 10.78 -11.41 -3.65
N ALA A 110 9.83 -11.22 -4.56
CA ALA A 110 9.50 -9.91 -5.10
C ALA A 110 8.86 -9.00 -4.05
N TYR A 111 7.98 -9.53 -3.20
CA TYR A 111 7.41 -8.82 -2.05
C TYR A 111 8.44 -8.46 -0.99
N SER A 112 9.41 -9.33 -0.73
CA SER A 112 10.53 -9.05 0.19
C SER A 112 11.37 -7.86 -0.30
N LYS A 113 11.53 -7.69 -1.63
CA LYS A 113 12.26 -6.58 -2.25
C LYS A 113 11.49 -5.25 -2.27
N LEU A 114 10.17 -5.25 -2.03
CA LEU A 114 9.39 -4.02 -1.82
C LEU A 114 9.66 -3.37 -0.46
N CYS A 115 10.33 -4.05 0.48
CA CYS A 115 10.57 -3.55 1.84
C CYS A 115 11.26 -2.17 1.87
N CYS A 116 12.08 -1.84 0.86
CA CYS A 116 12.72 -0.53 0.72
C CYS A 116 12.75 -0.09 -0.75
N VAL A 117 11.79 0.74 -1.17
CA VAL A 117 11.86 1.40 -2.48
C VAL A 117 12.49 2.77 -2.30
N LYS A 118 13.68 2.98 -2.88
CA LYS A 118 14.21 4.33 -3.10
C LYS A 118 13.38 4.98 -4.20
N THR A 119 12.95 6.23 -4.03
CA THR A 119 12.22 6.99 -5.07
C THR A 119 13.07 7.35 -6.31
N GLU A 120 14.27 6.75 -6.48
CA GLU A 120 15.12 6.86 -7.67
C GLU A 120 14.44 6.41 -8.99
N GLN A 121 13.17 5.98 -8.97
CA GLN A 121 12.40 5.57 -10.16
C GLN A 121 11.22 6.50 -10.53
N LEU A 122 11.22 7.77 -10.13
CA LEU A 122 10.21 8.76 -10.54
C LEU A 122 10.25 9.16 -12.04
N LYS A 123 10.88 8.38 -12.92
CA LYS A 123 10.88 8.61 -14.36
C LYS A 123 10.25 7.42 -15.08
N CYS A 124 8.95 7.55 -15.37
CA CYS A 124 8.35 6.98 -16.56
C CYS A 124 8.39 8.04 -17.66
#